data_AF-A9V337-F1
#
_entry.id   AF-A9V337-F1
#
_cell.length_a   1.000
_cell.length_b   1.000
_cell.length_c   1.000
_cell.angle_alpha   90.00
_cell.angle_beta   90.00
_cell.angle_gamma   90.00
#
_symmetry.space_group_name_H-M   'P 1'
#
loop_
_entity.id
_entity.type
_entity.pdbx_description
1 polymer ?
#
loop_
_entity_poly.entity_id
_entity_poly.type
_entity_poly.pdbx_seq_one_letter_code
_entity_poly.pdbx_strand_id
1 'polypeptide(L)'
;MLAAAMRRYGNRTRDYWEVTNEPNLAMNGDGYIDYYNFAKIVADTVKADPVTRHLALVGPALAFGGALSVPWLENIMNSGIVELFDFITVHFYRPGVPESVNDLDESSHSVAFVRTLIAQHGGQTKPVCDVLSGEWGYSTVDVDETIQASYLVRQWLTMLSAKVQLANWYDWVDDCDDATNKECRFGVVRSNFSPKPAYRAAQSLLHLFGQATLDAPDWPSTGGRALSFDNSSRFVIWNVDTNYSNTFGQPVTIQVPTQHPRACYSVMPLIKSNTTTPLPHVPNLVANQSCADKSGWLTYAVTGEPVAMILDSNLPEPGGKRVVPVK
;
A
#
# COMPACT_ATOMS: atom_id res chain seq x y z
N MET A 1 10.73 27.68 11.46
CA MET A 1 10.44 26.69 12.53
C MET A 1 10.94 25.29 12.17
N LEU A 2 10.68 24.77 10.96
CA LEU A 2 11.12 23.43 10.54
C LEU A 2 12.62 23.15 10.76
N ALA A 3 13.52 24.02 10.29
CA ALA A 3 14.97 23.84 10.49
C ALA A 3 15.38 23.74 11.97
N ALA A 4 14.70 24.44 12.88
CA ALA A 4 14.97 24.33 14.32
C ALA A 4 14.50 22.98 14.88
N ALA A 5 13.36 22.46 14.41
CA ALA A 5 12.89 21.12 14.77
C ALA A 5 13.84 20.03 14.23
N MET A 6 14.27 20.15 12.97
CA MET A 6 15.25 19.27 12.34
C MET A 6 16.57 19.22 13.11
N ARG A 7 17.13 20.37 13.52
CA ARG A 7 18.33 20.40 14.39
C ARG A 7 18.14 19.67 15.71
N ARG A 8 16.96 19.82 16.32
CA ARG A 8 16.67 19.28 17.66
C ARG A 8 16.40 17.77 17.64
N TYR A 9 15.74 17.28 16.60
CA TYR A 9 15.20 15.92 16.57
C TYR A 9 15.76 15.04 15.44
N GLY A 10 16.42 15.61 14.43
CA GLY A 10 16.87 14.86 13.23
C GLY A 10 17.82 13.70 13.51
N ASN A 11 18.61 13.75 14.59
CA ASN A 11 19.48 12.63 14.99
C ASN A 11 18.76 11.52 15.76
N ARG A 12 17.48 11.69 16.12
CA ARG A 12 16.71 10.75 16.94
C ARG A 12 15.94 9.75 16.11
N THR A 13 15.83 10.00 14.81
CA THR A 13 14.87 9.32 13.94
C THR A 13 15.41 9.24 12.51
N ARG A 14 14.93 8.27 11.74
CA ARG A 14 15.13 8.22 10.28
C ARG A 14 13.96 8.93 9.62
N ASP A 15 13.97 10.26 9.67
CA ASP A 15 12.80 11.07 9.31
C ASP A 15 12.83 11.58 7.87
N TYR A 16 11.69 11.41 7.21
CA TYR A 16 11.24 12.32 6.16
C TYR A 16 10.62 13.55 6.84
N TRP A 17 11.09 14.74 6.49
CA TRP A 17 10.57 16.01 7.00
C TRP A 17 9.69 16.66 5.94
N GLU A 18 8.38 16.58 6.14
CA GLU A 18 7.40 17.05 5.16
C GLU A 18 7.12 18.55 5.30
N VAL A 19 7.14 19.26 4.19
CA VAL A 19 6.89 20.71 4.13
C VAL A 19 5.41 20.96 3.85
N THR A 20 4.67 21.32 4.91
CA THR A 20 3.22 21.61 4.90
C THR A 20 2.34 20.41 4.55
N ASN A 21 1.02 20.60 4.66
CA ASN A 21 -0.01 19.65 4.27
C ASN A 21 -0.95 20.26 3.22
N GLU A 22 -1.24 19.52 2.15
CA GLU A 22 -2.29 19.80 1.15
C GLU A 22 -2.40 21.29 0.73
N PRO A 23 -1.30 21.92 0.30
CA PRO A 23 -1.28 23.35 -0.02
C PRO A 23 -2.23 23.68 -1.18
N ASN A 24 -2.53 22.72 -2.05
CA ASN A 24 -3.47 22.89 -3.15
C ASN A 24 -4.92 23.06 -2.69
N LEU A 25 -5.29 22.58 -1.50
CA LEU A 25 -6.60 22.84 -0.88
C LEU A 25 -6.61 24.17 -0.13
N ALA A 26 -5.51 24.50 0.55
CA ALA A 26 -5.41 25.72 1.35
C ALA A 26 -5.21 26.99 0.51
N MET A 27 -4.62 26.89 -0.69
CA MET A 27 -4.10 28.02 -1.46
C MET A 27 -4.79 28.26 -2.83
N ASN A 28 -6.03 27.81 -3.03
CA ASN A 28 -6.92 28.11 -4.18
C ASN A 28 -6.21 28.41 -5.53
N GLY A 29 -6.08 27.39 -6.40
CA GLY A 29 -5.73 27.57 -7.83
C GLY A 29 -4.31 28.07 -8.10
N ASP A 30 -4.10 29.39 -8.05
CA ASP A 30 -2.85 30.06 -8.44
C ASP A 30 -1.79 30.11 -7.33
N GLY A 31 -2.13 29.68 -6.10
CA GLY A 31 -1.21 29.70 -4.96
C GLY A 31 -0.04 28.71 -5.03
N TYR A 32 0.11 27.95 -6.13
CA TYR A 32 1.26 27.06 -6.32
C TYR A 32 2.58 27.84 -6.33
N ILE A 33 2.60 29.08 -6.86
CA ILE A 33 3.84 29.89 -6.87
C ILE A 33 4.22 30.37 -5.46
N ASP A 34 3.22 30.71 -4.64
CA ASP A 34 3.44 31.09 -3.25
C ASP A 34 3.96 29.90 -2.44
N TYR A 35 3.37 28.72 -2.67
CA TYR A 35 3.89 27.48 -2.09
C TYR A 35 5.32 27.18 -2.56
N TYR A 36 5.64 27.31 -3.86
CA TYR A 36 7.00 27.14 -4.36
C TYR A 36 7.99 28.08 -3.67
N ASN A 37 7.66 29.37 -3.58
CA ASN A 37 8.53 30.36 -2.94
C ASN A 37 8.75 30.02 -1.46
N PHE A 38 7.69 29.63 -0.76
CA PHE A 38 7.79 29.15 0.62
C PHE A 38 8.68 27.90 0.75
N ALA A 39 8.41 26.86 -0.06
CA ALA A 39 9.17 25.62 -0.07
C ALA A 39 10.64 25.86 -0.41
N LYS A 40 10.93 26.78 -1.33
CA LYS A 40 12.29 27.18 -1.68
C LYS A 40 13.03 27.81 -0.51
N ILE A 41 12.40 28.76 0.21
CA ILE A 41 12.98 29.36 1.41
C ILE A 41 13.30 28.27 2.45
N VAL A 42 12.39 27.31 2.64
CA VAL A 42 12.59 26.18 3.55
C VAL A 42 13.76 25.32 3.09
N ALA A 43 13.77 24.89 1.82
CA ALA A 43 14.82 24.05 1.23
C ALA A 43 16.21 24.71 1.34
N ASP A 44 16.33 25.97 0.92
CA ASP A 44 17.58 26.73 0.99
C ASP A 44 18.07 26.83 2.45
N THR A 45 17.16 27.08 3.40
CA THR A 45 17.51 27.16 4.83
C THR A 45 18.02 25.82 5.39
N VAL A 46 17.36 24.70 5.08
CA VAL A 46 17.73 23.39 5.62
C VAL A 46 18.98 22.82 4.95
N LYS A 47 19.19 23.10 3.65
CA LYS A 47 20.35 22.59 2.90
C LYS A 47 21.61 23.43 3.13
N ALA A 48 21.49 24.70 3.52
CA ALA A 48 22.63 25.54 3.90
C ALA A 48 23.26 25.15 5.26
N ASP A 49 22.50 24.47 6.13
CA ASP A 49 22.99 24.10 7.46
C ASP A 49 23.62 22.69 7.50
N PRO A 50 24.90 22.56 7.91
CA PRO A 50 25.56 21.26 8.05
C PRO A 50 24.83 20.25 8.94
N VAL A 51 24.07 20.71 9.93
CA VAL A 51 23.33 19.85 10.87
C VAL A 51 22.07 19.26 10.20
N THR A 52 21.44 19.96 9.26
CA THR A 52 20.15 19.53 8.68
C THR A 52 20.24 19.09 7.23
N ARG A 53 21.28 19.49 6.50
CA ARG A 53 21.39 19.27 5.03
C ARG A 53 21.32 17.81 4.58
N HIS A 54 21.63 16.88 5.47
CA HIS A 54 21.63 15.43 5.22
C HIS A 54 20.28 14.75 5.53
N LEU A 55 19.35 15.46 6.19
CA LEU A 55 18.02 14.95 6.49
C LEU A 55 17.13 15.07 5.24
N ALA A 56 16.26 14.07 5.05
CA ALA A 56 15.37 14.01 3.90
C ALA A 56 14.24 15.04 4.04
N LEU A 57 14.16 15.98 3.10
CA LEU A 57 13.07 16.93 2.98
C LEU A 57 12.07 16.43 1.93
N VAL A 58 10.80 16.37 2.27
CA VAL A 58 9.75 15.84 1.38
C VAL A 58 8.59 16.82 1.27
N GLY A 59 7.76 16.66 0.25
CA GLY A 59 6.59 17.51 0.00
C GLY A 59 6.06 17.29 -1.41
N PRO A 60 4.93 17.89 -1.81
CA PRO A 60 4.19 18.91 -1.09
C PRO A 60 2.99 18.40 -0.27
N ALA A 61 2.87 17.09 -0.05
CA ALA A 61 1.66 16.48 0.53
C ALA A 61 0.41 16.82 -0.29
N LEU A 62 0.47 16.61 -1.61
CA LEU A 62 -0.60 17.03 -2.52
C LEU A 62 -1.90 16.24 -2.27
N ALA A 63 -3.03 16.94 -2.08
CA ALA A 63 -4.35 16.31 -2.07
C ALA A 63 -4.84 15.98 -3.49
N PHE A 64 -5.16 14.70 -3.76
CA PHE A 64 -5.99 14.34 -4.90
C PHE A 64 -7.47 14.32 -4.51
N GLY A 65 -8.34 14.83 -5.39
CA GLY A 65 -9.79 14.80 -5.15
C GLY A 65 -10.61 15.91 -5.81
N GLY A 66 -9.96 16.89 -6.46
CA GLY A 66 -10.65 17.99 -7.15
C GLY A 66 -10.22 18.16 -8.60
N ALA A 67 -11.07 18.82 -9.41
CA ALA A 67 -10.79 19.10 -10.82
C ALA A 67 -9.51 19.93 -11.06
N LEU A 68 -9.01 20.59 -10.01
CA LEU A 68 -7.78 21.40 -10.05
C LEU A 68 -6.55 20.65 -9.55
N SER A 69 -6.66 19.43 -9.01
CA SER A 69 -5.51 18.73 -8.42
C SER A 69 -4.42 18.42 -9.46
N VAL A 70 -4.79 17.92 -10.65
CA VAL A 70 -3.81 17.64 -11.72
C VAL A 70 -3.21 18.92 -12.30
N PRO A 71 -4.00 19.94 -12.71
CA PRO A 71 -3.42 21.22 -13.14
C PRO A 71 -2.49 21.84 -12.09
N TRP A 72 -2.85 21.79 -10.81
CA TRP A 72 -1.99 22.31 -9.74
C TRP A 72 -0.68 21.52 -9.65
N LEU A 73 -0.75 20.18 -9.73
CA LEU A 73 0.43 19.32 -9.75
C LEU A 73 1.35 19.63 -10.94
N GLU A 74 0.82 19.73 -12.14
CA GLU A 74 1.61 20.07 -13.33
C GLU A 74 2.25 21.47 -13.19
N ASN A 75 1.51 22.46 -12.73
CA ASN A 75 2.01 23.82 -12.53
C ASN A 75 3.12 23.89 -11.48
N ILE A 76 2.98 23.21 -10.35
CA ILE A 76 4.04 23.19 -9.33
C ILE A 76 5.26 22.42 -9.83
N MET A 77 5.08 21.34 -10.61
CA MET A 77 6.20 20.60 -11.21
C MET A 77 6.98 21.48 -12.18
N ASN A 78 6.28 22.26 -13.03
CA ASN A 78 6.87 23.24 -13.93
C ASN A 78 7.67 24.35 -13.21
N SER A 79 7.36 24.66 -11.95
CA SER A 79 8.12 25.65 -11.16
C SER A 79 9.51 25.14 -10.71
N GLY A 80 9.79 23.84 -10.87
CA GLY A 80 11.05 23.21 -10.44
C GLY A 80 11.02 22.70 -8.99
N ILE A 81 9.82 22.45 -8.43
CA ILE A 81 9.64 21.95 -7.06
C ILE A 81 10.37 20.62 -6.81
N VAL A 82 10.53 19.78 -7.85
CA VAL A 82 11.20 18.47 -7.78
C VAL A 82 12.65 18.62 -7.31
N GLU A 83 13.32 19.69 -7.71
CA GLU A 83 14.70 19.97 -7.32
C GLU A 83 14.82 20.34 -5.82
N LEU A 84 13.74 20.80 -5.20
CA LEU A 84 13.72 21.20 -3.79
C LEU A 84 13.61 20.03 -2.82
N PHE A 85 12.96 18.93 -3.22
CA PHE A 85 12.63 17.80 -2.31
C PHE A 85 13.37 16.51 -2.62
N ASP A 86 13.81 15.80 -1.58
CA ASP A 86 14.43 14.48 -1.69
C ASP A 86 13.41 13.40 -2.10
N PHE A 87 12.12 13.61 -1.84
CA PHE A 87 10.99 12.84 -2.38
C PHE A 87 9.78 13.72 -2.59
N ILE A 88 8.97 13.41 -3.61
CA ILE A 88 7.66 14.02 -3.78
C ILE A 88 6.61 13.22 -3.01
N THR A 89 5.74 13.88 -2.27
CA THR A 89 4.66 13.24 -1.50
C THR A 89 3.29 13.62 -2.00
N VAL A 90 2.41 12.63 -2.07
CA VAL A 90 1.05 12.78 -2.60
C VAL A 90 0.07 11.96 -1.76
N HIS A 91 -1.17 12.45 -1.66
CA HIS A 91 -2.27 11.81 -0.97
C HIS A 91 -3.19 11.12 -1.98
N PHE A 92 -3.14 9.79 -2.05
CA PHE A 92 -3.73 9.01 -3.16
C PHE A 92 -5.21 8.65 -2.97
N TYR A 93 -5.96 9.45 -2.21
CA TYR A 93 -7.39 9.26 -1.98
C TYR A 93 -8.17 9.09 -3.28
N ARG A 94 -9.14 8.16 -3.25
CA ARG A 94 -9.94 7.77 -4.40
C ARG A 94 -11.22 7.07 -3.95
N PRO A 95 -12.32 7.21 -4.70
CA PRO A 95 -13.60 6.57 -4.36
C PRO A 95 -13.61 5.06 -4.59
N GLY A 96 -12.65 4.54 -5.38
CA GLY A 96 -12.63 3.15 -5.83
C GLY A 96 -11.63 2.24 -5.16
N VAL A 97 -11.47 1.07 -5.78
CA VAL A 97 -10.55 0.02 -5.29
C VAL A 97 -9.11 0.52 -5.27
N PRO A 98 -8.27 0.05 -4.32
CA PRO A 98 -6.90 0.50 -4.19
C PRO A 98 -6.05 0.32 -5.46
N GLU A 99 -6.27 -0.76 -6.21
CA GLU A 99 -5.49 -1.12 -7.39
C GLU A 99 -5.56 -0.06 -8.50
N SER A 100 -6.61 0.75 -8.53
CA SER A 100 -6.75 1.84 -9.50
C SER A 100 -5.65 2.88 -9.42
N VAL A 101 -4.84 2.91 -8.34
CA VAL A 101 -3.65 3.80 -8.25
C VAL A 101 -2.55 3.43 -9.25
N ASN A 102 -2.65 2.23 -9.83
CA ASN A 102 -1.76 1.74 -10.87
C ASN A 102 -2.41 1.73 -12.27
N ASP A 103 -3.68 2.10 -12.40
CA ASP A 103 -4.36 2.15 -13.69
C ASP A 103 -3.86 3.36 -14.52
N LEU A 104 -3.83 3.18 -15.85
CA LEU A 104 -3.28 4.16 -16.81
C LEU A 104 -4.36 5.08 -17.41
N ASP A 105 -5.64 4.72 -17.30
CA ASP A 105 -6.80 5.53 -17.67
C ASP A 105 -7.61 5.69 -16.37
N GLU A 106 -7.89 6.88 -15.85
CA GLU A 106 -8.63 7.98 -16.44
C GLU A 106 -8.21 9.28 -15.68
N SER A 107 -7.71 10.33 -16.34
CA SER A 107 -7.36 11.66 -15.74
C SER A 107 -6.25 11.76 -14.66
N SER A 108 -5.50 10.67 -14.46
CA SER A 108 -4.12 10.58 -13.95
C SER A 108 -3.81 11.09 -12.51
N HIS A 109 -4.27 10.31 -11.54
CA HIS A 109 -3.80 10.28 -10.14
C HIS A 109 -3.04 8.97 -9.82
N SER A 110 -2.33 8.40 -10.79
CA SER A 110 -1.59 7.14 -10.62
C SER A 110 -0.15 7.36 -10.19
N VAL A 111 0.46 6.36 -9.55
CA VAL A 111 1.88 6.42 -9.17
C VAL A 111 2.77 6.60 -10.42
N ALA A 112 2.45 5.92 -11.52
CA ALA A 112 3.18 6.04 -12.77
C ALA A 112 3.10 7.45 -13.38
N PHE A 113 1.94 8.09 -13.30
CA PHE A 113 1.78 9.47 -13.75
C PHE A 113 2.63 10.44 -12.94
N VAL A 114 2.56 10.36 -11.60
CA VAL A 114 3.35 11.25 -10.73
C VAL A 114 4.85 11.05 -10.99
N ARG A 115 5.31 9.80 -11.12
CA ARG A 115 6.71 9.50 -11.50
C ARG A 115 7.09 10.06 -12.86
N THR A 116 6.19 10.04 -13.82
CA THR A 116 6.42 10.63 -15.15
C THR A 116 6.66 12.13 -15.03
N LEU A 117 5.83 12.86 -14.25
CA LEU A 117 6.05 14.28 -14.00
C LEU A 117 7.37 14.54 -13.25
N ILE A 118 7.68 13.74 -12.23
CA ILE A 118 8.94 13.84 -11.49
C ILE A 118 10.14 13.66 -12.44
N ALA A 119 10.09 12.67 -13.35
CA ALA A 119 11.17 12.42 -14.31
C ALA A 119 11.29 13.53 -15.36
N GLN A 120 10.18 14.14 -15.78
CA GLN A 120 10.18 15.25 -16.74
C GLN A 120 10.71 16.56 -16.13
N HIS A 121 10.45 16.79 -14.85
CA HIS A 121 10.74 18.05 -14.16
C HIS A 121 11.89 17.98 -13.16
N GLY A 122 12.49 16.82 -12.94
CA GLY A 122 13.66 16.64 -12.08
C GLY A 122 14.94 16.27 -12.83
N GLY A 123 16.02 16.08 -12.08
CA GLY A 123 17.29 15.61 -12.63
C GLY A 123 18.22 16.73 -13.09
N GLN A 124 17.87 18.00 -12.85
CA GLN A 124 18.66 19.12 -13.38
C GLN A 124 19.87 19.44 -12.49
N THR A 125 19.73 19.33 -11.16
CA THR A 125 20.80 19.65 -10.21
C THR A 125 21.19 18.49 -9.28
N LYS A 126 20.35 17.46 -9.20
CA LYS A 126 20.55 16.26 -8.39
C LYS A 126 19.90 15.04 -9.06
N PRO A 127 20.18 13.79 -8.61
CA PRO A 127 19.46 12.62 -9.09
C PRO A 127 17.94 12.79 -8.94
N VAL A 128 17.19 12.31 -9.92
CA VAL A 128 15.71 12.32 -9.91
C VAL A 128 15.22 11.59 -8.66
N CYS A 129 14.36 12.24 -7.88
CA CYS A 129 13.75 11.65 -6.69
C CYS A 129 12.57 10.71 -7.06
N ASP A 130 12.02 10.02 -6.06
CA ASP A 130 10.82 9.19 -6.26
C ASP A 130 9.62 9.77 -5.49
N VAL A 131 8.46 9.13 -5.67
CA VAL A 131 7.20 9.47 -5.01
C VAL A 131 6.96 8.63 -3.75
N LEU A 132 6.39 9.25 -2.71
CA LEU A 132 5.84 8.60 -1.52
C LEU A 132 4.33 8.83 -1.44
N SER A 133 3.63 7.92 -0.78
CA SER A 133 2.22 8.10 -0.41
C SER A 133 2.17 8.65 1.02
N GLY A 134 2.00 9.97 1.13
CA GLY A 134 1.99 10.69 2.40
C GLY A 134 0.77 10.38 3.25
N GLU A 135 -0.36 10.14 2.59
CA GLU A 135 -1.65 9.86 3.22
C GLU A 135 -2.60 9.14 2.25
N TRP A 136 -3.30 8.11 2.71
CA TRP A 136 -4.44 7.53 2.01
C TRP A 136 -5.16 6.54 2.93
N GLY A 137 -6.48 6.60 3.00
CA GLY A 137 -7.28 5.62 3.73
C GLY A 137 -8.71 5.51 3.21
N TYR A 138 -9.50 4.69 3.89
CA TYR A 138 -10.93 4.52 3.62
C TYR A 138 -11.72 4.60 4.92
N SER A 139 -12.70 5.50 4.95
CA SER A 139 -13.54 5.71 6.12
C SER A 139 -14.62 4.64 6.21
N THR A 140 -14.91 4.19 7.43
CA THR A 140 -16.03 3.25 7.68
C THR A 140 -17.42 3.88 7.55
N VAL A 141 -17.48 5.17 7.17
CA VAL A 141 -18.71 5.81 6.66
C VAL A 141 -18.97 5.43 5.20
N ASP A 142 -17.90 5.31 4.40
CA ASP A 142 -18.00 5.06 2.95
C ASP A 142 -18.00 3.56 2.61
N VAL A 143 -17.34 2.75 3.44
CA VAL A 143 -17.24 1.30 3.28
C VAL A 143 -17.47 0.60 4.61
N ASP A 144 -17.89 -0.67 4.62
CA ASP A 144 -17.97 -1.41 5.89
C ASP A 144 -16.58 -1.77 6.46
N GLU A 145 -16.52 -2.18 7.73
CA GLU A 145 -15.25 -2.52 8.41
C GLU A 145 -14.50 -3.69 7.76
N THR A 146 -15.19 -4.59 7.04
CA THR A 146 -14.56 -5.72 6.35
C THR A 146 -13.91 -5.25 5.05
N ILE A 147 -14.60 -4.38 4.30
CA ILE A 147 -14.04 -3.72 3.11
C ILE A 147 -12.86 -2.84 3.51
N GLN A 148 -12.96 -2.05 4.60
CA GLN A 148 -11.83 -1.26 5.11
C GLN A 148 -10.61 -2.14 5.39
N ALA A 149 -10.81 -3.30 6.04
CA ALA A 149 -9.72 -4.24 6.32
C ALA A 149 -9.09 -4.82 5.05
N SER A 150 -9.92 -5.16 4.05
CA SER A 150 -9.46 -5.62 2.74
C SER A 150 -8.70 -4.55 1.99
N TYR A 151 -9.22 -3.34 1.96
CA TYR A 151 -8.60 -2.22 1.29
C TYR A 151 -7.28 -1.82 1.92
N LEU A 152 -7.13 -1.86 3.24
CA LEU A 152 -5.83 -1.62 3.88
C LEU A 152 -4.76 -2.58 3.37
N VAL A 153 -5.04 -3.89 3.41
CA VAL A 153 -4.08 -4.90 2.94
C VAL A 153 -3.78 -4.72 1.45
N ARG A 154 -4.81 -4.52 0.63
CA ARG A 154 -4.67 -4.32 -0.81
C ARG A 154 -3.94 -3.03 -1.17
N GLN A 155 -4.17 -1.96 -0.42
CA GLN A 155 -3.50 -0.67 -0.57
C GLN A 155 -1.99 -0.81 -0.37
N TRP A 156 -1.56 -1.42 0.74
CA TRP A 156 -0.14 -1.64 1.00
C TRP A 156 0.50 -2.56 -0.03
N LEU A 157 -0.15 -3.65 -0.42
CA LEU A 157 0.36 -4.55 -1.44
C LEU A 157 0.45 -3.89 -2.83
N THR A 158 -0.53 -3.05 -3.17
CA THR A 158 -0.55 -2.30 -4.44
C THR A 158 0.53 -1.21 -4.48
N MET A 159 0.75 -0.51 -3.37
CA MET A 159 1.84 0.45 -3.25
C MET A 159 3.20 -0.25 -3.30
N LEU A 160 3.32 -1.40 -2.64
CA LEU A 160 4.51 -2.23 -2.68
C LEU A 160 4.80 -2.78 -4.09
N SER A 161 3.79 -3.22 -4.83
CA SER A 161 3.96 -3.64 -6.22
C SER A 161 4.38 -2.48 -7.12
N ALA A 162 3.84 -1.29 -6.87
CA ALA A 162 4.32 -0.06 -7.49
C ALA A 162 5.70 0.39 -6.96
N LYS A 163 6.37 -0.36 -6.08
CA LYS A 163 7.68 -0.01 -5.49
C LYS A 163 7.68 1.35 -4.79
N VAL A 164 6.55 1.76 -4.22
CA VAL A 164 6.47 2.97 -3.40
C VAL A 164 7.04 2.62 -2.02
N GLN A 165 8.13 3.28 -1.64
CA GLN A 165 8.91 2.90 -0.45
C GLN A 165 8.26 3.30 0.89
N LEU A 166 7.29 4.22 0.86
CA LEU A 166 6.52 4.65 2.02
C LEU A 166 5.07 4.88 1.61
N ALA A 167 4.14 4.20 2.26
CA ALA A 167 2.71 4.39 2.11
C ALA A 167 2.03 4.43 3.47
N ASN A 168 1.60 5.62 3.88
CA ASN A 168 0.92 5.81 5.15
C ASN A 168 -0.58 5.57 5.00
N TRP A 169 -1.13 4.73 5.87
CA TRP A 169 -2.58 4.61 6.04
C TRP A 169 -3.10 5.78 6.88
N TYR A 170 -4.18 6.41 6.43
CA TYR A 170 -4.94 7.37 7.22
C TYR A 170 -6.19 6.71 7.83
N ASP A 171 -6.29 6.57 9.14
CA ASP A 171 -5.29 6.87 10.15
C ASP A 171 -5.25 5.76 11.22
N TRP A 172 -4.55 6.00 12.34
CA TRP A 172 -4.41 4.96 13.36
C TRP A 172 -5.67 4.81 14.21
N VAL A 173 -6.28 5.92 14.66
CA VAL A 173 -7.34 5.92 15.67
C VAL A 173 -8.49 6.78 15.18
N ASP A 174 -9.71 6.24 15.21
CA ASP A 174 -10.94 7.00 14.93
C ASP A 174 -10.92 8.31 15.76
N ASP A 175 -10.92 9.47 15.07
CA ASP A 175 -10.79 10.79 15.70
C ASP A 175 -11.93 11.09 16.69
N CYS A 176 -13.10 10.48 16.47
CA CYS A 176 -14.25 10.60 17.35
C CYS A 176 -15.24 9.42 17.18
N ASP A 177 -16.34 9.42 17.94
CA ASP A 177 -17.37 8.37 17.88
C ASP A 177 -18.54 8.66 16.91
N ASP A 178 -18.50 9.78 16.19
CA ASP A 178 -19.56 10.14 15.23
C ASP A 178 -19.53 9.20 14.02
N ALA A 179 -20.52 8.31 13.95
CA ALA A 179 -20.67 7.32 12.88
C ALA A 179 -21.01 7.90 11.51
N THR A 180 -21.33 9.20 11.41
CA THR A 180 -21.69 9.88 10.16
C THR A 180 -20.60 10.80 9.62
N ASN A 181 -19.63 11.16 10.45
CA ASN A 181 -18.50 11.98 10.06
C ASN A 181 -17.36 11.11 9.53
N LYS A 182 -16.95 11.31 8.27
CA LYS A 182 -15.90 10.52 7.63
C LYS A 182 -14.58 10.56 8.41
N GLU A 183 -14.19 11.74 8.86
CA GLU A 183 -12.95 11.98 9.60
C GLU A 183 -12.89 11.15 10.89
N CYS A 184 -14.03 10.97 11.55
CA CYS A 184 -14.10 10.19 12.79
C CYS A 184 -13.95 8.68 12.59
N ARG A 185 -13.87 8.18 11.36
CA ARG A 185 -14.12 6.76 11.05
C ARG A 185 -13.05 6.12 10.16
N PHE A 186 -11.94 6.82 9.91
CA PHE A 186 -10.77 6.33 9.15
C PHE A 186 -9.87 5.37 9.92
N GLY A 187 -9.80 5.51 11.25
CA GLY A 187 -8.91 4.76 12.11
C GLY A 187 -8.99 3.26 11.91
N VAL A 188 -7.87 2.56 12.10
CA VAL A 188 -7.86 1.09 12.24
C VAL A 188 -8.16 0.65 13.67
N VAL A 189 -8.13 1.58 14.62
CA VAL A 189 -8.51 1.42 16.01
C VAL A 189 -9.64 2.40 16.32
N ARG A 190 -10.60 2.03 17.16
CA ARG A 190 -11.66 2.94 17.63
C ARG A 190 -11.11 3.97 18.60
N SER A 191 -11.83 5.07 18.83
CA SER A 191 -11.52 6.13 19.80
C SER A 191 -11.22 5.59 21.22
N ASN A 192 -11.87 4.48 21.61
CA ASN A 192 -11.69 3.78 22.88
C ASN A 192 -10.54 2.75 22.87
N PHE A 193 -9.67 2.79 21.87
CA PHE A 193 -8.54 1.90 21.63
C PHE A 193 -8.88 0.43 21.34
N SER A 194 -10.15 0.08 21.12
CA SER A 194 -10.50 -1.26 20.67
C SER A 194 -10.17 -1.45 19.18
N PRO A 195 -9.58 -2.58 18.76
CA PRO A 195 -9.18 -2.78 17.37
C PRO A 195 -10.39 -2.98 16.45
N LYS A 196 -10.36 -2.37 15.25
CA LYS A 196 -11.25 -2.72 14.14
C LYS A 196 -10.66 -3.91 13.35
N PRO A 197 -11.44 -4.58 12.48
CA PRO A 197 -10.93 -5.63 11.59
C PRO A 197 -9.68 -5.22 10.81
N ALA A 198 -9.59 -3.96 10.38
CA ALA A 198 -8.43 -3.44 9.66
C ALA A 198 -7.12 -3.52 10.46
N TYR A 199 -7.14 -3.27 11.79
CA TYR A 199 -5.96 -3.44 12.64
C TYR A 199 -5.47 -4.90 12.66
N ARG A 200 -6.40 -5.85 12.74
CA ARG A 200 -6.08 -7.29 12.75
C ARG A 200 -5.57 -7.77 11.38
N ALA A 201 -6.11 -7.21 10.30
CA ALA A 201 -5.65 -7.49 8.95
C ALA A 201 -4.22 -6.98 8.73
N ALA A 202 -3.94 -5.74 9.13
CA ALA A 202 -2.59 -5.17 9.10
C ALA A 202 -1.61 -6.00 9.95
N GLN A 203 -2.00 -6.38 11.16
CA GLN A 203 -1.21 -7.25 12.04
C GLN A 203 -0.87 -8.60 11.37
N SER A 204 -1.85 -9.22 10.71
CA SER A 204 -1.66 -10.51 10.04
C SER A 204 -0.73 -10.39 8.83
N LEU A 205 -0.91 -9.37 8.00
CA LEU A 205 -0.02 -9.09 6.87
C LEU A 205 1.42 -8.85 7.34
N LEU A 206 1.63 -7.99 8.34
CA LEU A 206 2.96 -7.69 8.87
C LEU A 206 3.61 -8.89 9.56
N HIS A 207 2.83 -9.73 10.26
CA HIS A 207 3.35 -10.95 10.88
C HIS A 207 3.89 -11.92 9.82
N LEU A 208 3.21 -12.06 8.69
CA LEU A 208 3.55 -13.02 7.65
C LEU A 208 4.56 -12.48 6.62
N PHE A 209 4.55 -11.18 6.35
CA PHE A 209 5.32 -10.55 5.26
C PHE A 209 6.16 -9.33 5.67
N GLY A 210 6.12 -8.89 6.93
CA GLY A 210 6.78 -7.65 7.36
C GLY A 210 8.32 -7.65 7.27
N GLN A 211 8.94 -8.81 7.04
CA GLN A 211 10.38 -8.97 6.75
C GLN A 211 10.61 -9.71 5.42
N ALA A 212 9.55 -9.88 4.63
CA ALA A 212 9.63 -10.57 3.35
C ALA A 212 10.24 -9.68 2.27
N THR A 213 10.98 -10.30 1.35
CA THR A 213 11.51 -9.61 0.19
C THR A 213 10.60 -9.88 -1.00
N LEU A 214 10.07 -8.83 -1.62
CA LEU A 214 9.29 -8.95 -2.85
C LEU A 214 10.19 -9.44 -4.00
N ASP A 215 9.80 -10.48 -4.71
CA ASP A 215 10.55 -11.00 -5.86
C ASP A 215 10.29 -10.14 -7.11
N ALA A 216 9.03 -10.13 -7.54
CA ALA A 216 8.53 -9.36 -8.67
C ALA A 216 7.13 -8.80 -8.32
N PRO A 217 6.85 -7.54 -8.71
CA PRO A 217 5.65 -6.82 -8.29
C PRO A 217 4.35 -7.27 -8.95
N ASP A 218 4.37 -8.13 -9.96
CA ASP A 218 3.16 -8.74 -10.52
C ASP A 218 3.51 -10.15 -10.98
N TRP A 219 3.02 -11.15 -10.25
CA TRP A 219 3.21 -12.55 -10.60
C TRP A 219 2.14 -13.01 -11.59
N PRO A 220 2.46 -13.90 -12.56
CA PRO A 220 1.46 -14.42 -13.50
C PRO A 220 0.25 -15.03 -12.78
N SER A 221 -0.90 -14.37 -12.92
CA SER A 221 -2.18 -14.83 -12.37
C SER A 221 -3.33 -14.52 -13.33
N THR A 222 -4.35 -15.36 -13.33
CA THR A 222 -5.61 -15.10 -14.04
C THR A 222 -6.72 -14.82 -13.02
N GLY A 223 -7.59 -13.85 -13.30
CA GLY A 223 -8.75 -13.53 -12.46
C GLY A 223 -8.47 -12.68 -11.21
N GLY A 224 -7.25 -12.14 -11.02
CA GLY A 224 -6.91 -11.32 -9.85
C GLY A 224 -5.49 -10.75 -9.88
N ARG A 225 -4.88 -10.64 -8.69
CA ARG A 225 -3.49 -10.21 -8.47
C ARG A 225 -2.78 -11.22 -7.59
N ALA A 226 -1.48 -11.37 -7.82
CA ALA A 226 -0.61 -12.17 -6.99
C ALA A 226 0.77 -11.52 -6.85
N LEU A 227 1.25 -11.42 -5.62
CA LEU A 227 2.63 -11.04 -5.30
C LEU A 227 3.37 -12.26 -4.77
N SER A 228 4.64 -12.36 -5.15
CA SER A 228 5.55 -13.41 -4.70
C SER A 228 6.68 -12.81 -3.88
N PHE A 229 7.07 -13.53 -2.84
CA PHE A 229 8.10 -13.13 -1.91
C PHE A 229 9.05 -14.29 -1.61
N ASP A 230 10.26 -13.93 -1.21
CA ASP A 230 11.31 -14.84 -0.74
C ASP A 230 11.59 -15.98 -1.73
N ASN A 231 11.96 -15.62 -2.96
CA ASN A 231 12.20 -16.54 -4.06
C ASN A 231 11.01 -17.47 -4.32
N SER A 232 9.81 -16.88 -4.32
CA SER A 232 8.53 -17.53 -4.58
C SER A 232 8.18 -18.61 -3.56
N SER A 233 8.68 -18.49 -2.33
CA SER A 233 8.30 -19.37 -1.21
C SER A 233 7.04 -18.87 -0.48
N ARG A 234 6.68 -17.59 -0.65
CA ARG A 234 5.47 -17.01 -0.07
C ARG A 234 4.72 -16.20 -1.13
N PHE A 235 3.40 -16.22 -1.05
CA PHE A 235 2.52 -15.51 -1.96
C PHE A 235 1.43 -14.78 -1.20
N VAL A 236 1.02 -13.62 -1.71
CA VAL A 236 -0.26 -13.00 -1.36
C VAL A 236 -1.10 -12.91 -2.62
N ILE A 237 -2.34 -13.36 -2.53
CA ILE A 237 -3.26 -13.41 -3.67
C ILE A 237 -4.58 -12.77 -3.27
N TRP A 238 -5.15 -12.00 -4.19
CA TRP A 238 -6.48 -11.43 -4.02
C TRP A 238 -7.16 -11.21 -5.37
N ASN A 239 -8.48 -11.06 -5.33
CA ASN A 239 -9.26 -10.68 -6.50
C ASN A 239 -9.42 -9.15 -6.54
N VAL A 240 -9.42 -8.58 -7.73
CA VAL A 240 -9.72 -7.16 -7.96
C VAL A 240 -11.08 -7.11 -8.64
N ASP A 241 -12.10 -6.76 -7.87
CA ASP A 241 -13.42 -6.49 -8.45
C ASP A 241 -13.40 -5.09 -9.07
N THR A 242 -13.25 -5.04 -10.39
CA THR A 242 -13.20 -3.79 -11.15
C THR A 242 -14.57 -3.14 -11.33
N ASN A 243 -15.67 -3.83 -10.98
CA ASN A 243 -17.02 -3.36 -11.30
C ASN A 243 -17.71 -2.62 -10.16
N TYR A 244 -17.07 -2.45 -8.99
CA TYR A 244 -17.65 -1.81 -7.79
C TYR A 244 -18.95 -2.46 -7.27
N SER A 245 -19.50 -3.42 -8.01
CA SER A 245 -20.57 -4.30 -7.61
C SER A 245 -19.96 -5.27 -6.61
N ASN A 246 -20.61 -5.52 -5.49
CA ASN A 246 -20.16 -6.53 -4.52
C ASN A 246 -20.32 -7.98 -5.07
N THR A 247 -19.99 -8.21 -6.35
CA THR A 247 -20.19 -9.45 -7.11
C THR A 247 -18.84 -9.97 -7.56
N PHE A 248 -18.30 -10.86 -6.73
CA PHE A 248 -16.95 -11.43 -6.79
C PHE A 248 -16.54 -11.97 -8.17
N GLY A 249 -15.31 -11.68 -8.59
CA GLY A 249 -14.72 -12.16 -9.84
C GLY A 249 -14.45 -13.67 -9.89
N GLN A 250 -13.85 -14.11 -11.01
CA GLN A 250 -13.43 -15.51 -11.22
C GLN A 250 -12.37 -15.96 -10.18
N PRO A 251 -12.26 -17.26 -9.85
CA PRO A 251 -11.19 -17.79 -9.01
C PRO A 251 -9.81 -17.34 -9.49
N VAL A 252 -8.92 -16.98 -8.55
CA VAL A 252 -7.57 -16.57 -8.89
C VAL A 252 -6.69 -17.80 -9.00
N THR A 253 -6.02 -17.95 -10.14
CA THR A 253 -5.11 -19.07 -10.38
C THR A 253 -3.68 -18.57 -10.50
N ILE A 254 -2.75 -19.18 -9.76
CA ILE A 254 -1.30 -18.94 -9.90
C ILE A 254 -0.58 -20.16 -10.43
N GLN A 255 0.44 -19.92 -11.26
CA GLN A 255 1.38 -20.95 -11.66
C GLN A 255 2.47 -21.05 -10.60
N VAL A 256 2.60 -22.22 -9.94
CA VAL A 256 3.69 -22.47 -8.98
C VAL A 256 4.96 -22.85 -9.75
N PRO A 257 6.13 -22.28 -9.40
CA PRO A 257 7.40 -22.61 -10.06
C PRO A 257 7.71 -24.11 -10.03
N THR A 258 8.25 -24.60 -11.16
CA THR A 258 8.60 -26.01 -11.42
C THR A 258 9.81 -26.53 -10.64
N GLN A 259 10.46 -25.69 -9.83
CA GLN A 259 11.71 -26.02 -9.13
C GLN A 259 11.51 -26.91 -7.89
N HIS A 260 10.26 -27.20 -7.50
CA HIS A 260 9.95 -28.10 -6.39
C HIS A 260 9.30 -29.39 -6.90
N PRO A 261 9.95 -30.56 -6.72
CA PRO A 261 9.39 -31.86 -7.14
C PRO A 261 8.10 -32.24 -6.36
N ARG A 262 7.87 -31.59 -5.21
CA ARG A 262 6.65 -31.55 -4.41
C ARG A 262 6.54 -30.19 -3.73
N ALA A 263 5.38 -29.54 -3.82
CA ALA A 263 5.10 -28.30 -3.10
C ALA A 263 3.84 -28.49 -2.26
N CYS A 264 4.01 -28.58 -0.95
CA CYS A 264 2.92 -28.47 0.01
C CYS A 264 2.77 -26.99 0.40
N TYR A 265 1.53 -26.51 0.51
CA TYR A 265 1.24 -25.12 0.78
C TYR A 265 0.18 -24.99 1.87
N SER A 266 0.36 -24.01 2.76
CA SER A 266 -0.65 -23.59 3.73
C SER A 266 -1.31 -22.31 3.25
N VAL A 267 -2.64 -22.28 3.23
CA VAL A 267 -3.43 -21.08 2.89
C VAL A 267 -3.97 -20.47 4.18
N MET A 268 -3.77 -19.18 4.37
CA MET A 268 -4.21 -18.43 5.54
C MET A 268 -4.96 -17.16 5.10
N PRO A 269 -6.20 -16.93 5.54
CA PRO A 269 -6.88 -15.67 5.27
C PRO A 269 -6.18 -14.53 6.05
N LEU A 270 -5.97 -13.39 5.39
CA LEU A 270 -5.39 -12.20 6.04
C LEU A 270 -6.44 -11.43 6.85
N ILE A 271 -7.72 -11.65 6.56
CA ILE A 271 -8.85 -11.08 7.26
C ILE A 271 -9.57 -12.24 7.94
N LYS A 272 -9.72 -12.18 9.26
CA LYS A 272 -10.64 -13.10 9.96
C LYS A 272 -12.04 -12.50 9.83
N SER A 273 -12.84 -12.99 8.90
CA SER A 273 -14.26 -12.63 8.91
C SER A 273 -14.87 -13.09 10.25
N ASN A 274 -15.69 -12.24 10.87
CA ASN A 274 -16.55 -12.65 11.99
C ASN A 274 -17.74 -13.48 11.50
N THR A 275 -17.83 -13.76 10.19
CA THR A 275 -18.89 -14.57 9.62
C THR A 275 -18.56 -16.04 9.85
N THR A 276 -19.39 -16.70 10.66
CA THR A 276 -19.39 -18.15 10.90
C THR A 276 -19.74 -18.98 9.65
N THR A 277 -19.75 -18.38 8.46
CA THR A 277 -20.06 -19.04 7.20
C THR A 277 -18.79 -19.69 6.67
N PRO A 278 -18.73 -21.04 6.56
CA PRO A 278 -17.60 -21.71 5.95
C PRO A 278 -17.38 -21.16 4.54
N LEU A 279 -16.11 -20.98 4.15
CA LEU A 279 -15.73 -20.75 2.76
C LEU A 279 -16.49 -21.78 1.89
N PRO A 280 -17.09 -21.39 0.75
CA PRO A 280 -17.79 -22.33 -0.12
C PRO A 280 -16.88 -23.52 -0.39
N HIS A 281 -17.37 -24.73 -0.13
CA HIS A 281 -16.65 -25.96 -0.44
C HIS A 281 -16.32 -25.99 -1.93
N VAL A 282 -15.10 -25.59 -2.27
CA VAL A 282 -14.51 -25.89 -3.58
C VAL A 282 -13.92 -27.29 -3.44
N PRO A 283 -14.30 -28.26 -4.31
CA PRO A 283 -13.97 -29.67 -4.12
C PRO A 283 -12.47 -30.01 -4.05
N ASN A 284 -11.57 -29.05 -4.28
CA ASN A 284 -10.10 -29.21 -4.18
C ASN A 284 -9.45 -28.42 -3.03
N LEU A 285 -10.22 -27.72 -2.19
CA LEU A 285 -9.72 -26.96 -1.05
C LEU A 285 -10.34 -27.50 0.25
N VAL A 286 -9.92 -28.70 0.63
CA VAL A 286 -10.16 -29.19 1.99
C VAL A 286 -8.96 -28.80 2.85
N ALA A 287 -9.15 -27.75 3.66
CA ALA A 287 -8.43 -27.38 4.89
C ALA A 287 -6.88 -27.29 4.89
N ASN A 288 -6.39 -26.08 5.21
CA ASN A 288 -5.09 -25.68 5.80
C ASN A 288 -3.75 -26.18 5.21
N GLN A 289 -3.67 -27.31 4.52
CA GLN A 289 -2.47 -27.80 3.83
C GLN A 289 -2.89 -28.62 2.62
N SER A 290 -2.34 -28.33 1.45
CA SER A 290 -2.53 -29.14 0.24
C SER A 290 -1.19 -29.34 -0.45
N CYS A 291 -0.97 -30.51 -1.04
CA CYS A 291 0.27 -30.87 -1.71
C CYS A 291 -0.02 -31.17 -3.18
N ALA A 292 0.68 -30.48 -4.08
CA ALA A 292 0.64 -30.78 -5.50
C ALA A 292 1.84 -31.67 -5.87
N ASP A 293 1.54 -32.89 -6.35
CA ASP A 293 2.52 -33.77 -6.97
C ASP A 293 2.75 -33.29 -8.41
N LYS A 294 3.81 -32.50 -8.61
CA LYS A 294 4.32 -31.92 -9.88
C LYS A 294 3.71 -30.58 -10.31
N SER A 295 4.48 -29.88 -11.14
CA SER A 295 4.16 -28.62 -11.81
C SER A 295 2.67 -28.48 -12.13
N GLY A 296 2.01 -27.51 -11.51
CA GLY A 296 0.57 -27.34 -11.64
C GLY A 296 0.13 -25.92 -11.31
N TRP A 297 -1.02 -25.56 -11.85
CA TRP A 297 -1.72 -24.33 -11.49
C TRP A 297 -2.45 -24.55 -10.15
N LEU A 298 -2.23 -23.66 -9.18
CA LEU A 298 -3.04 -23.59 -7.98
C LEU A 298 -4.19 -22.63 -8.24
N THR A 299 -5.39 -23.18 -8.38
CA THR A 299 -6.63 -22.40 -8.43
C THR A 299 -7.15 -22.21 -7.02
N TYR A 300 -7.23 -20.96 -6.58
CA TYR A 300 -7.86 -20.60 -5.33
C TYR A 300 -9.15 -19.81 -5.62
N ALA A 301 -10.27 -20.28 -5.08
CA ALA A 301 -11.49 -19.49 -5.08
C ALA A 301 -11.36 -18.41 -4.02
N VAL A 302 -10.89 -17.23 -4.41
CA VAL A 302 -10.81 -16.08 -3.51
C VAL A 302 -12.22 -15.54 -3.29
N THR A 303 -12.67 -15.48 -2.04
CA THR A 303 -13.92 -14.83 -1.60
C THR A 303 -13.80 -13.30 -1.55
N GLY A 304 -13.02 -12.69 -2.46
CA GLY A 304 -12.68 -11.26 -2.46
C GLY A 304 -11.65 -10.81 -1.42
N GLU A 305 -11.48 -11.55 -0.32
CA GLU A 305 -10.50 -11.22 0.73
C GLU A 305 -9.06 -11.65 0.34
N PRO A 306 -8.03 -10.84 0.63
CA PRO A 306 -6.65 -11.24 0.45
C PRO A 306 -6.29 -12.48 1.28
N VAL A 307 -5.57 -13.41 0.65
CA VAL A 307 -5.07 -14.62 1.30
C VAL A 307 -3.57 -14.74 1.15
N ALA A 308 -2.94 -15.21 2.22
CA ALA A 308 -1.54 -15.61 2.21
C ALA A 308 -1.42 -17.09 1.87
N MET A 309 -0.47 -17.43 1.01
CA MET A 309 -0.06 -18.81 0.75
C MET A 309 1.42 -18.95 1.01
N ILE A 310 1.79 -19.91 1.85
CA ILE A 310 3.19 -20.19 2.20
C ILE A 310 3.51 -21.59 1.67
N LEU A 311 4.52 -21.67 0.79
CA LEU A 311 5.09 -22.94 0.38
C LEU A 311 6.00 -23.44 1.50
N ASP A 312 5.76 -24.66 1.96
CA ASP A 312 6.63 -25.32 2.91
C ASP A 312 6.90 -26.75 2.43
N SER A 313 8.16 -26.96 2.02
CA SER A 313 8.64 -28.24 1.53
C SER A 313 8.74 -29.32 2.62
N ASN A 314 8.56 -28.96 3.89
CA ASN A 314 8.61 -29.87 5.03
C ASN A 314 7.23 -30.25 5.58
N LEU A 315 6.12 -29.78 4.98
CA LEU A 315 4.79 -30.14 5.46
C LEU A 315 4.49 -31.62 5.17
N PRO A 316 4.00 -32.38 6.17
CA PRO A 316 3.51 -33.73 5.94
C PRO A 316 2.23 -33.68 5.08
N GLU A 317 2.00 -34.74 4.29
CA GLU A 317 0.75 -34.87 3.53
C GLU A 317 -0.48 -34.73 4.44
N PRO A 318 -1.62 -34.23 3.94
CA PRO A 318 -2.86 -34.22 4.71
C PRO A 318 -3.21 -35.64 5.18
N GLY A 319 -3.07 -35.91 6.49
CA GLY A 319 -3.25 -37.23 7.10
C GLY A 319 -1.96 -38.07 7.28
N GLY A 320 -0.80 -37.56 6.86
CA GLY A 320 0.52 -38.18 7.07
C GLY A 320 1.06 -37.93 8.48
N LYS A 321 1.52 -38.98 9.15
CA LYS A 321 2.21 -38.84 10.45
C LYS A 321 3.52 -38.06 10.25
N ARG A 322 3.77 -37.08 11.14
CA ARG A 322 5.04 -36.36 11.27
C ARG A 322 6.19 -37.38 11.33
N VAL A 323 7.05 -37.43 10.31
CA VAL A 323 8.32 -38.17 10.41
C VAL A 323 9.25 -37.30 11.24
N VAL A 324 9.37 -37.63 12.52
CA VAL A 324 10.40 -37.05 13.38
C VAL A 324 11.74 -37.59 12.87
N PRO A 325 12.73 -36.73 12.58
CA PRO A 325 14.05 -37.24 12.24
C PRO A 325 14.59 -37.98 13.45
N VAL A 326 14.88 -39.27 13.26
CA VAL A 326 15.72 -40.01 14.21
C VAL A 326 17.12 -39.40 14.10
N LYS A 327 17.66 -39.04 15.26
CA LYS A 327 18.92 -38.31 15.48
C LYS A 327 20.06 -38.68 14.56
#